data_AF-A0A942A6J5-F1
#
_entry.id   AF-A0A942A6J5-F1
#
_cell.length_a   1.000
_cell.length_b   1.000
_cell.length_c   1.000
_cell.angle_alpha   90.00
_cell.angle_beta   90.00
_cell.angle_gamma   90.00
#
_symmetry.space_group_name_H-M   'P 1'
#
loop_
_entity.id
_entity.type
_entity.pdbx_description
1 polymer ?
#
loop_
_entity_poly.entity_id
_entity_poly.type
_entity_poly.pdbx_seq_one_letter_code
_entity_poly.pdbx_strand_id
1 'polypeptide(L)'
;MNLFDVYPLFNIEIVKGKGCHVWDSEGTEYLDLYGGHAVISVGHSHPTYVAAITDQVNKLGFYSNSVINSLQQKLADKLGKASGYDDY
;
A
#
# COMPACT_ATOMS: atom_id res chain seq x y z
N MET A 1 -22.74 7.49 15.27
CA MET A 1 -22.92 6.06 14.98
C MET A 1 -21.64 5.39 15.47
N ASN A 2 -21.73 4.37 16.33
CA ASN A 2 -20.53 3.70 16.85
C ASN A 2 -20.11 2.61 15.86
N LEU A 3 -18.81 2.48 15.62
CA LEU A 3 -18.26 1.35 14.89
C LEU A 3 -18.35 0.09 15.78
N PHE A 4 -18.34 -1.09 15.17
CA PHE A 4 -18.23 -2.34 15.92
C PHE A 4 -16.80 -2.54 16.44
N ASP A 5 -16.68 -2.95 17.71
CA ASP A 5 -15.40 -3.24 18.34
C ASP A 5 -14.86 -4.60 17.90
N VAL A 6 -14.16 -4.62 16.76
CA VAL A 6 -13.60 -5.86 16.18
C VAL A 6 -12.21 -6.18 16.75
N TYR A 7 -11.44 -5.18 17.18
CA TYR A 7 -10.08 -5.33 17.72
C TYR A 7 -9.75 -4.20 18.72
N PRO A 8 -8.84 -4.42 19.69
CA PRO A 8 -8.37 -3.37 20.57
C PRO A 8 -7.59 -2.30 19.79
N LEU A 9 -7.85 -1.03 20.12
CA LEU A 9 -7.19 0.12 19.51
C LEU A 9 -6.21 0.76 20.49
N PHE A 10 -5.07 1.20 19.97
CA PHE A 10 -4.26 2.20 20.66
C PHE A 10 -4.94 3.57 20.52
N ASN A 11 -4.95 4.37 21.59
CA ASN A 11 -5.48 5.74 21.55
C ASN A 11 -4.46 6.69 20.90
N ILE A 12 -4.22 6.49 19.61
CA ILE A 12 -3.29 7.25 18.76
C ILE A 12 -3.90 7.38 17.37
N GLU A 13 -3.89 8.60 16.83
CA GLU A 13 -4.36 8.89 15.48
C GLU A 13 -3.18 9.26 14.58
N ILE A 14 -2.70 8.32 13.78
CA ILE A 14 -1.64 8.58 12.80
C ILE A 14 -2.21 9.30 11.57
N VAL A 15 -1.73 10.50 11.27
CA VAL A 15 -2.24 11.36 10.18
C VAL A 15 -1.27 11.55 9.02
N LYS A 16 0.01 11.18 9.19
CA LYS A 16 1.05 11.31 8.16
C LYS A 16 2.06 10.18 8.28
N GLY A 17 2.59 9.73 7.14
CA GLY A 17 3.71 8.80 7.09
C GLY A 17 4.69 9.13 5.96
N LYS A 18 5.99 8.90 6.19
CA LYS A 18 7.07 9.09 5.23
C LYS A 18 8.24 8.17 5.58
N GLY A 19 8.61 7.28 4.65
CA GLY A 19 9.67 6.30 4.88
C GLY A 19 9.31 5.39 6.05
N CYS A 20 10.20 5.24 7.03
CA CYS A 20 9.93 4.47 8.25
C CYS A 20 9.35 5.30 9.41
N HIS A 21 8.87 6.53 9.16
CA HIS A 21 8.32 7.38 10.21
C HIS A 21 6.85 7.70 9.99
N VAL A 22 6.13 7.87 11.10
CA VAL A 22 4.74 8.32 11.15
C VAL A 22 4.58 9.47 12.14
N TRP A 23 3.56 10.31 11.92
CA TRP A 23 3.21 11.41 12.81
C TRP A 23 1.76 11.29 13.24
N ASP A 24 1.49 11.50 14.53
CA ASP A 24 0.13 11.60 15.05
C ASP A 24 -0.51 12.97 14.80
N SER A 25 -1.77 13.13 15.17
CA SER A 25 -2.52 14.39 15.02
C SER A 25 -2.02 15.52 15.93
N GLU A 26 -1.20 15.24 16.93
CA GLU A 26 -0.52 16.22 17.78
C GLU A 26 0.85 16.64 17.20
N GLY A 27 1.31 15.96 16.15
CA GLY A 27 2.59 16.21 15.48
C GLY A 27 3.77 15.43 16.05
N THR A 28 3.54 14.49 16.97
CA THR A 28 4.57 13.61 17.52
C THR A 28 5.05 12.64 16.46
N GLU A 29 6.36 12.53 16.28
CA GLU A 29 6.99 11.60 15.34
C GLU A 29 7.32 10.26 16.02
N TYR A 30 7.05 9.18 15.31
CA TYR A 30 7.37 7.82 15.73
C TYR A 30 8.18 7.11 14.64
N LEU A 31 9.21 6.37 15.06
CA LEU A 31 9.85 5.37 14.23
C LEU A 31 8.95 4.13 14.16
N ASP A 32 8.45 3.81 12.98
CA ASP A 32 7.57 2.68 12.73
C ASP A 32 8.39 1.40 12.47
N LEU A 33 8.46 0.55 13.50
CA LEU A 33 9.05 -0.79 13.44
C LEU A 33 8.00 -1.89 13.27
N TYR A 34 6.75 -1.51 12.96
CA TYR A 34 5.61 -2.41 12.82
C TYR A 34 5.19 -2.60 11.35
N GLY A 35 5.21 -1.52 10.58
CA GLY A 35 4.90 -1.55 9.14
C GLY A 35 3.47 -1.99 8.83
N GLY A 36 2.54 -1.85 9.79
CA GLY A 36 1.13 -2.19 9.61
C GLY A 36 0.91 -3.66 9.28
N HIS A 37 1.38 -4.58 10.13
CA HIS A 37 1.44 -6.02 9.84
C HIS A 37 2.32 -6.34 8.61
N ALA A 38 3.50 -5.70 8.53
CA ALA A 38 4.46 -5.88 7.44
C ALA A 38 3.96 -5.55 6.02
N VAL A 39 2.89 -4.76 5.89
CA VAL A 39 2.30 -4.40 4.59
C VAL A 39 3.14 -3.36 3.87
N ILE A 40 3.58 -2.30 4.57
CA ILE A 40 4.25 -1.16 3.92
C ILE A 40 5.77 -1.38 3.78
N SER A 41 6.16 -2.41 3.06
CA SER A 41 7.56 -2.84 2.90
C SER A 41 8.49 -1.79 2.27
N VAL A 42 7.95 -0.87 1.47
CA VAL A 42 8.69 0.23 0.82
C VAL A 42 8.69 1.53 1.63
N GLY A 43 8.14 1.50 2.84
CA GLY A 43 7.93 2.69 3.67
C GLY A 43 6.73 3.53 3.24
N HIS A 44 6.25 4.35 4.17
CA HIS A 44 5.07 5.19 4.00
C HIS A 44 5.28 6.25 2.93
N SER A 45 4.25 6.47 2.11
CA SER A 45 4.21 7.51 1.08
C SER A 45 5.43 7.51 0.13
N HIS A 46 5.95 6.32 -0.20
CA HIS A 46 7.11 6.21 -1.08
C HIS A 46 6.84 6.90 -2.44
N PRO A 47 7.68 7.84 -2.90
CA PRO A 47 7.38 8.69 -4.06
C PRO A 47 7.02 7.92 -5.33
N THR A 48 7.74 6.83 -5.62
CA THR A 48 7.46 5.97 -6.78
C THR A 48 6.11 5.26 -6.68
N TYR A 49 5.71 4.83 -5.47
CA TYR A 49 4.43 4.17 -5.25
C TYR A 49 3.28 5.15 -5.42
N VAL A 50 3.38 6.33 -4.78
CA VAL A 50 2.37 7.39 -4.88
C VAL A 50 2.19 7.81 -6.34
N ALA A 51 3.28 8.09 -7.06
CA ALA A 51 3.19 8.51 -8.45
C ALA A 51 2.54 7.45 -9.36
N ALA A 52 2.90 6.16 -9.19
CA ALA A 52 2.34 5.07 -10.00
C ALA A 52 0.84 4.87 -9.74
N ILE A 53 0.40 4.92 -8.48
CA ILE A 53 -1.02 4.81 -8.12
C ILE A 53 -1.79 6.02 -8.65
N THR A 54 -1.32 7.24 -8.43
CA THR A 54 -1.99 8.46 -8.90
C THR A 54 -2.14 8.48 -10.42
N ASP A 55 -1.08 8.16 -11.16
CA ASP A 55 -1.13 8.09 -12.63
C ASP A 55 -2.14 7.05 -13.11
N GLN A 56 -2.15 5.86 -12.51
CA GLN A 56 -3.07 4.79 -12.91
C GLN A 56 -4.53 5.15 -12.58
N VAL A 57 -4.82 5.65 -11.39
CA VAL A 57 -6.20 5.97 -10.98
C VAL A 57 -6.77 7.13 -11.81
N ASN A 58 -5.93 8.10 -12.20
CA ASN A 58 -6.33 9.18 -13.12
C ASN A 58 -6.69 8.66 -14.53
N LYS A 59 -6.12 7.53 -14.95
CA LYS A 59 -6.43 6.89 -16.25
C LYS A 59 -7.62 5.94 -16.14
N LEU A 60 -7.55 5.02 -15.18
CA LEU A 60 -8.55 3.99 -14.92
C LEU A 60 -8.29 3.35 -13.54
N GLY A 61 -9.18 3.61 -12.58
CA GLY A 61 -9.09 3.04 -11.23
C GLY A 61 -9.55 1.58 -11.11
N PHE A 62 -10.52 1.16 -11.92
CA PHE A 62 -11.05 -0.21 -11.87
C PHE A 62 -11.72 -0.61 -13.19
N TYR A 63 -11.55 -1.88 -13.56
CA TYR A 63 -12.40 -2.59 -14.51
C TYR A 63 -12.37 -4.10 -14.17
N SER A 64 -13.39 -4.86 -14.58
CA SER A 64 -13.47 -6.31 -14.31
C SER A 64 -12.47 -7.14 -15.14
N ASN A 65 -12.36 -8.44 -14.83
CA ASN A 65 -11.57 -9.40 -15.62
C ASN A 65 -12.20 -9.79 -16.97
N SER A 66 -13.25 -9.09 -17.41
CA SER A 66 -13.93 -9.37 -18.67
C SER A 66 -13.26 -8.71 -19.90
N VAL A 67 -12.14 -8.02 -19.71
CA VAL A 67 -11.38 -7.32 -20.77
C VAL A 67 -9.88 -7.54 -20.62
N ILE A 68 -9.14 -7.11 -21.63
CA ILE A 68 -7.68 -7.14 -21.64
C ILE A 68 -7.13 -6.05 -20.74
N ASN A 69 -6.30 -6.43 -19.76
CA ASN A 69 -5.55 -5.51 -18.91
C ASN A 69 -4.05 -5.87 -18.92
N SER A 70 -3.27 -5.11 -19.68
CA SER A 70 -1.82 -5.35 -19.82
C SER A 70 -1.03 -5.26 -18.50
N LEU A 71 -1.57 -4.60 -17.46
CA LEU A 71 -0.91 -4.56 -16.15
C LEU A 71 -0.92 -5.91 -15.44
N GLN A 72 -1.92 -6.75 -15.70
CA GLN A 72 -1.99 -8.10 -15.12
C GLN A 72 -0.82 -8.96 -15.64
N GLN A 73 -0.58 -8.97 -16.96
CA GLN A 73 0.56 -9.69 -17.53
C GLN A 73 1.89 -9.15 -17.02
N LYS A 74 2.07 -7.82 -17.00
CA LYS A 74 3.31 -7.20 -16.48
C LYS A 74 3.60 -7.57 -15.03
N LEU A 75 2.57 -7.74 -14.20
CA LEU A 75 2.73 -8.18 -12.82
C LEU A 75 3.07 -9.68 -12.76
N ALA A 76 2.36 -10.52 -13.52
CA ALA A 76 2.62 -11.95 -13.60
C ALA A 76 4.08 -12.23 -14.01
N ASP A 77 4.56 -11.61 -15.10
CA ASP A 77 5.93 -11.77 -15.58
C ASP A 77 6.98 -11.38 -14.51
N LYS A 78 6.75 -10.27 -13.82
CA LYS A 78 7.64 -9.80 -12.75
C LYS A 78 7.63 -10.72 -11.55
N LEU A 79 6.45 -11.21 -11.17
CA LEU A 79 6.29 -12.07 -10.02
C LEU A 79 6.89 -13.45 -10.28
N GLY A 80 6.62 -14.04 -11.45
CA GLY A 80 7.21 -15.31 -11.88
C GLY A 80 8.74 -15.25 -11.85
N LYS A 81 9.33 -14.19 -12.42
CA LYS A 81 10.78 -13.97 -12.34
C LYS A 81 11.30 -13.82 -10.92
N ALA A 82 10.59 -13.09 -10.07
CA ALA A 82 11.02 -12.85 -8.68
C ALA A 82 10.89 -14.11 -7.81
N SER A 83 9.94 -15.00 -8.12
CA SER A 83 9.68 -16.24 -7.39
C SER A 83 10.42 -17.46 -7.97
N GLY A 84 11.02 -17.34 -9.17
CA GLY A 84 11.69 -18.43 -9.86
C GLY A 84 10.75 -19.35 -10.65
N TYR A 85 9.54 -18.87 -10.98
CA TYR A 85 8.51 -19.56 -11.75
C TYR A 85 8.18 -18.77 -13.03
N ASP A 86 9.10 -18.78 -14.00
CA ASP A 86 9.00 -17.98 -15.23
C ASP A 86 7.90 -18.46 -16.21
N ASP A 87 7.36 -19.66 -15.99
CA ASP A 87 6.47 -20.40 -16.89
C ASP A 87 5.05 -20.64 -16.32
N TYR A 88 4.70 -19.96 -15.22
CA TYR A 88 3.38 -20.02 -14.60
C TYR A 88 2.47 -18.85 -14.99
#